data_AF-A0A9R1P3Z5-F1
#
_entry.id   AF-A0A9R1P3Z5-F1
#
_cell.length_a   1.000
_cell.length_b   1.000
_cell.length_c   1.000
_cell.angle_alpha   90.00
_cell.angle_beta   90.00
_cell.angle_gamma   90.00
#
_symmetry.space_group_name_H-M   'P 1'
#
loop_
_entity.id
_entity.type
_entity.pdbx_description
1 polymer ?
#
loop_
_entity_poly.entity_id
_entity_poly.type
_entity_poly.pdbx_seq_one_letter_code
_entity_poly.pdbx_strand_id
1 'polypeptide(L)'
;MIVSTGAVQQLPSVPEGRTALKDCPRTIPNVVRLLMRVSEACTQRALSMLWVVCRMVPEESAPTALEVGLAAKLLLVIQSGCGPELKQQASELLKLCTMHCMSTVFLVKCKLTKTIQ
;
A
#
# COMPACT_ATOMS: atom_id res chain seq x y z
N MET A 1 -8.50 26.13 -5.73
CA MET A 1 -8.28 24.86 -6.45
C MET A 1 -8.82 23.71 -5.60
N ILE A 2 -10.12 23.46 -5.68
CA ILE A 2 -10.74 22.24 -5.17
C ILE A 2 -10.70 21.28 -6.35
N VAL A 3 -9.66 20.44 -6.45
CA VAL A 3 -9.62 19.40 -7.49
C VAL A 3 -10.41 18.22 -6.97
N SER A 4 -11.55 18.02 -7.61
CA SER A 4 -12.53 16.96 -7.41
C SER A 4 -11.88 15.57 -7.41
N THR A 5 -11.60 14.99 -6.24
CA THR A 5 -11.19 13.59 -6.09
C THR A 5 -12.41 12.65 -6.00
N GLY A 6 -13.35 12.80 -6.94
CA GLY A 6 -14.56 11.96 -7.00
C GLY A 6 -14.34 10.62 -7.71
N ALA A 7 -13.37 10.53 -8.62
CA ALA A 7 -13.27 9.39 -9.55
C ALA A 7 -12.42 8.21 -9.05
N VAL A 8 -11.76 8.30 -7.89
CA VAL A 8 -10.87 7.22 -7.42
C VAL A 8 -11.65 6.11 -6.69
N GLN A 9 -12.93 6.32 -6.35
CA GLN A 9 -13.64 5.49 -5.36
C GLN A 9 -14.12 4.11 -5.87
N GLN A 10 -14.12 3.83 -7.18
CA GLN A 10 -14.67 2.57 -7.74
C GLN A 10 -13.65 1.71 -8.50
N LEU A 11 -12.40 2.17 -8.66
CA LEU A 11 -11.36 1.44 -9.38
C LEU A 11 -10.99 0.04 -8.81
N PRO A 12 -11.04 -0.24 -7.50
CA PRO A 12 -10.58 -1.54 -7.01
C PRO A 12 -11.55 -2.70 -7.26
N SER A 13 -12.81 -2.47 -7.67
CA SER A 13 -13.78 -3.56 -7.90
C SER A 13 -13.74 -4.13 -9.33
N VAL A 14 -13.19 -3.37 -10.28
CA VAL A 14 -13.20 -3.68 -11.71
C VAL A 14 -11.80 -4.14 -12.14
N PRO A 15 -11.62 -5.30 -12.82
CA PRO A 15 -10.30 -5.82 -13.20
C PRO A 15 -9.48 -4.83 -14.02
N GLU A 16 -10.10 -4.07 -14.92
CA GLU A 16 -9.47 -3.00 -15.71
C GLU A 16 -8.93 -1.87 -14.80
N GLY A 17 -9.65 -1.57 -13.72
CA GLY A 17 -9.22 -0.60 -12.70
C GLY A 17 -7.99 -1.08 -11.93
N ARG A 18 -7.84 -2.39 -11.67
CA ARG A 18 -6.66 -2.95 -11.00
C ARG A 18 -5.40 -2.86 -11.88
N THR A 19 -5.54 -3.11 -13.18
CA THR A 19 -4.44 -2.99 -14.14
C THR A 19 -4.02 -1.53 -14.31
N ALA A 20 -4.98 -0.61 -14.46
CA ALA A 20 -4.70 0.83 -14.54
C ALA A 20 -4.04 1.37 -13.25
N LEU A 21 -4.40 0.83 -12.08
CA LEU A 21 -3.78 1.19 -10.80
C LEU A 21 -2.31 0.72 -10.72
N LYS A 22 -1.99 -0.44 -11.31
CA LYS A 22 -0.62 -0.96 -11.42
C LYS A 22 0.25 -0.09 -12.33
N ASP A 23 -0.27 0.33 -13.48
CA ASP A 23 0.50 1.09 -14.48
C ASP A 23 0.72 2.56 -14.11
N CYS A 24 0.13 3.02 -13.00
CA CYS A 24 0.26 4.39 -12.51
C CYS A 24 1.25 4.48 -11.33
N PRO A 25 2.49 4.97 -11.53
CA PRO A 25 3.50 5.06 -10.48
C PRO A 25 3.11 6.02 -9.34
N ARG A 26 2.12 6.89 -9.57
CA ARG A 26 1.60 7.83 -8.56
C ARG A 26 0.45 7.28 -7.70
N THR A 27 -0.06 6.09 -8.00
CA THR A 27 -1.19 5.49 -7.27
C THR A 27 -0.87 5.31 -5.80
N ILE A 28 0.22 4.61 -5.48
CA ILE A 28 0.64 4.32 -4.10
C ILE A 28 0.88 5.63 -3.32
N PRO A 29 1.71 6.58 -3.80
CA PRO A 29 1.91 7.86 -3.10
C PRO A 29 0.62 8.65 -2.84
N ASN A 30 -0.30 8.66 -3.80
CA ASN A 30 -1.55 9.41 -3.67
C ASN A 30 -2.52 8.75 -2.68
N VAL A 31 -2.67 7.42 -2.70
CA VAL A 31 -3.55 6.70 -1.76
C VAL A 31 -2.98 6.71 -0.34
N VAL A 32 -1.65 6.59 -0.19
CA VAL A 32 -0.96 6.74 1.10
C VAL A 32 -1.20 8.12 1.69
N ARG A 33 -1.22 9.19 0.87
CA ARG A 33 -1.54 10.55 1.35
C ARG A 33 -2.98 10.71 1.84
N LEU A 34 -3.91 9.89 1.35
CA LEU A 34 -5.32 9.91 1.74
C LEU A 34 -5.60 9.18 3.07
N LEU A 35 -4.73 8.24 3.47
CA LEU A 35 -4.79 7.58 4.78
C LEU A 35 -4.70 8.62 5.91
N MET A 36 -5.72 8.62 6.77
CA MET A 36 -5.89 9.42 7.99
C MET A 36 -6.27 10.91 7.82
N ARG A 37 -6.73 11.36 6.64
CA ARG A 37 -7.11 12.78 6.42
C ARG A 37 -8.61 13.10 6.49
N VAL A 38 -9.51 12.09 6.55
CA VAL A 38 -10.91 12.35 6.18
C VAL A 38 -11.94 11.63 7.09
N SER A 39 -11.96 10.30 7.13
CA SER A 39 -12.88 9.50 7.98
C SER A 39 -12.50 8.01 7.99
N GLU A 40 -13.05 7.22 8.93
CA GLU A 40 -12.83 5.77 8.99
C GLU A 40 -13.24 5.04 7.70
N ALA A 41 -14.38 5.42 7.10
CA ALA A 41 -14.83 4.87 5.81
C ALA A 41 -13.88 5.20 4.64
N CYS A 42 -13.22 6.35 4.68
CA CYS A 42 -12.18 6.70 3.71
C CYS A 42 -10.90 5.90 3.95
N THR A 43 -10.52 5.72 5.22
CA THR A 43 -9.39 4.87 5.61
C THR A 43 -9.60 3.44 5.12
N GLN A 44 -10.79 2.86 5.32
CA GLN A 44 -11.12 1.51 4.83
C GLN A 44 -11.02 1.35 3.32
N ARG A 45 -11.52 2.34 2.55
CA ARG A 45 -11.39 2.34 1.09
C ARG A 45 -9.95 2.48 0.62
N ALA A 46 -9.19 3.39 1.22
CA ALA A 46 -7.77 3.58 0.91
C ALA A 46 -6.95 2.32 1.22
N LEU A 47 -7.22 1.69 2.37
CA LEU A 47 -6.61 0.43 2.78
C LEU A 47 -6.90 -0.70 1.79
N SER A 48 -8.14 -0.77 1.31
CA SER A 48 -8.57 -1.78 0.33
C SER A 48 -7.93 -1.60 -1.04
N MET A 49 -7.74 -0.35 -1.49
CA MET A 49 -6.99 -0.08 -2.73
C MET A 49 -5.52 -0.47 -2.60
N LEU A 50 -4.88 -0.06 -1.50
CA LEU A 50 -3.48 -0.42 -1.25
C LEU A 50 -3.30 -1.93 -1.13
N TRP A 51 -4.24 -2.61 -0.49
CA TRP A 51 -4.25 -4.07 -0.41
C TRP A 51 -4.23 -4.73 -1.79
N VAL A 52 -5.09 -4.28 -2.70
CA VAL A 52 -5.14 -4.82 -4.07
C VAL A 52 -3.83 -4.55 -4.81
N VAL A 53 -3.32 -3.32 -4.77
CA VAL A 53 -2.08 -2.95 -5.48
C VAL A 53 -0.88 -3.71 -4.93
N CYS A 54 -0.74 -3.77 -3.60
CA CYS A 54 0.35 -4.48 -2.95
C CYS A 54 0.32 -6.00 -3.18
N ARG A 55 -0.84 -6.59 -3.46
CA ARG A 55 -0.94 -8.03 -3.81
C ARG A 55 -0.67 -8.33 -5.28
N MET A 56 -0.88 -7.38 -6.18
CA MET A 56 -0.70 -7.61 -7.62
C MET A 56 0.78 -7.61 -8.03
N VAL A 57 1.59 -6.74 -7.44
CA VAL A 57 3.04 -6.64 -7.75
C VAL A 57 3.82 -6.36 -6.47
N PRO A 58 3.88 -7.30 -5.52
CA PRO A 58 4.41 -7.03 -4.20
C PRO A 58 5.90 -6.64 -4.20
N GLU A 59 6.69 -7.16 -5.15
CA GLU A 59 8.13 -6.90 -5.23
C GLU A 59 8.47 -5.44 -5.55
N GLU A 60 7.65 -4.77 -6.38
CA GLU A 60 7.82 -3.36 -6.73
C GLU A 60 7.01 -2.44 -5.80
N SER A 61 5.77 -2.83 -5.49
CA SER A 61 4.84 -1.96 -4.76
C SER A 61 5.13 -1.89 -3.25
N ALA A 62 5.60 -2.97 -2.63
CA ALA A 62 5.91 -2.99 -1.19
C ALA A 62 7.05 -2.03 -0.80
N PRO A 63 8.23 -2.04 -1.46
CA PRO A 63 9.29 -1.10 -1.10
C PRO A 63 8.86 0.35 -1.33
N THR A 64 8.25 0.67 -2.48
CA THR A 64 7.73 2.03 -2.73
C THR A 64 6.70 2.46 -1.69
N ALA A 65 5.78 1.58 -1.30
CA ALA A 65 4.78 1.87 -0.29
C ALA A 65 5.42 2.17 1.08
N LEU A 66 6.44 1.42 1.48
CA LEU A 66 7.17 1.65 2.71
C LEU A 66 7.96 2.97 2.66
N GLU A 67 8.64 3.27 1.56
CA GLU A 67 9.40 4.52 1.35
C GLU A 67 8.52 5.77 1.48
N VAL A 68 7.28 5.73 0.97
CA VAL A 68 6.34 6.85 1.11
C VAL A 68 5.66 6.92 2.49
N GLY A 69 6.08 6.08 3.44
CA GLY A 69 5.62 6.12 4.83
C GLY A 69 4.30 5.38 5.09
N LEU A 70 3.94 4.39 4.26
CA LEU A 70 2.74 3.58 4.50
C LEU A 70 2.79 2.90 5.88
N ALA A 71 3.95 2.37 6.30
CA ALA A 71 4.08 1.69 7.60
C ALA A 71 3.65 2.56 8.77
N ALA A 72 4.12 3.82 8.81
CA ALA A 72 3.74 4.77 9.86
C ALA A 72 2.23 5.01 9.88
N LYS A 73 1.59 5.15 8.71
CA LYS A 73 0.14 5.35 8.61
C LYS A 73 -0.67 4.13 9.03
N LEU A 74 -0.23 2.92 8.69
CA LEU A 74 -0.87 1.68 9.14
C LEU A 74 -0.77 1.52 10.67
N LEU A 75 0.38 1.82 11.25
CA LEU A 75 0.56 1.82 12.70
C LEU A 75 -0.36 2.83 13.39
N LEU A 76 -0.58 4.00 12.80
CA LEU A 76 -1.56 4.97 13.32
C LEU A 76 -2.99 4.44 13.24
N VAL A 77 -3.39 3.75 12.16
CA VAL A 77 -4.71 3.09 12.07
C VAL A 77 -4.87 2.03 13.16
N ILE A 78 -3.85 1.20 13.38
CA ILE A 78 -3.85 0.13 14.40
C ILE A 78 -3.99 0.70 15.81
N GLN A 79 -3.29 1.80 16.10
CA GLN A 79 -3.30 2.46 17.42
C GLN A 79 -4.49 3.39 17.63
N SER A 80 -5.26 3.69 16.58
CA SER A 80 -6.44 4.56 16.67
C SER A 80 -7.65 3.86 17.28
N GLY A 81 -8.76 4.60 17.41
CA GLY A 81 -10.07 4.06 17.79
C GLY A 81 -10.82 3.29 16.69
N CYS A 82 -10.21 3.03 15.52
CA CYS A 82 -10.87 2.32 14.41
C CYS A 82 -11.38 0.91 14.80
N GLY A 83 -12.38 0.41 14.07
CA GLY A 83 -12.95 -0.92 14.26
C GLY A 83 -11.93 -2.07 14.11
N PRO A 84 -12.19 -3.23 14.73
CA PRO A 84 -11.26 -4.35 14.75
C PRO A 84 -10.93 -4.90 13.36
N GLU A 85 -11.90 -4.91 12.44
CA GLU A 85 -11.71 -5.35 11.05
C GLU A 85 -10.68 -4.49 10.31
N LEU A 86 -10.76 -3.18 10.48
CA LEU A 86 -9.87 -2.24 9.83
C LEU A 86 -8.44 -2.34 10.38
N LYS A 87 -8.31 -2.55 11.70
CA LYS A 87 -7.03 -2.79 12.37
C LYS A 87 -6.38 -4.10 11.93
N GLN A 88 -7.18 -5.15 11.77
CA GLN A 88 -6.72 -6.44 11.27
C GLN A 88 -6.19 -6.31 9.84
N GLN A 89 -6.97 -5.70 8.94
CA GLN A 89 -6.56 -5.47 7.56
C GLN A 89 -5.28 -4.61 7.48
N ALA A 90 -5.14 -3.61 8.34
CA ALA A 90 -3.95 -2.75 8.37
C ALA A 90 -2.71 -3.53 8.83
N SER A 91 -2.87 -4.41 9.81
CA SER A 91 -1.81 -5.28 10.33
C SER A 91 -1.35 -6.31 9.29
N GLU A 92 -2.30 -6.90 8.55
CA GLU A 92 -1.98 -7.83 7.47
C GLU A 92 -1.26 -7.14 6.31
N LEU A 93 -1.67 -5.92 5.95
CA LEU A 93 -1.02 -5.17 4.89
C LEU A 93 0.42 -4.80 5.27
N LEU A 94 0.63 -4.40 6.53
CA LEU A 94 1.96 -4.12 7.06
C LEU A 94 2.86 -5.35 7.00
N LYS A 95 2.34 -6.53 7.37
CA LYS A 95 3.06 -7.80 7.28
C LYS A 95 3.42 -8.13 5.83
N LEU A 96 2.46 -8.02 4.90
CA LEU A 96 2.69 -8.29 3.48
C LEU A 96 3.81 -7.43 2.92
N CYS A 97 3.75 -6.11 3.14
CA CYS A 97 4.76 -5.18 2.63
C CYS A 97 6.14 -5.44 3.26
N THR A 98 6.19 -5.72 4.56
CA THR A 98 7.45 -5.99 5.26
C THR A 98 8.08 -7.30 4.79
N MET A 99 7.29 -8.36 4.63
CA MET A 99 7.76 -9.67 4.17
C MET A 99 8.35 -9.62 2.76
N HIS A 100 7.70 -8.88 1.85
CA HIS A 100 8.19 -8.74 0.48
C HIS A 100 9.39 -7.80 0.41
N CYS A 101 9.41 -6.70 1.16
CA CYS A 101 10.58 -5.82 1.24
C CYS A 101 11.81 -6.53 1.83
N MET A 102 11.64 -7.31 2.92
CA MET A 102 12.73 -8.12 3.47
C MET A 102 13.22 -9.18 2.48
N SER A 103 12.32 -9.79 1.71
CA SER A 103 12.69 -10.73 0.64
C SER A 103 13.50 -10.03 -0.46
N THR A 104 13.11 -8.83 -0.90
CA THR A 104 13.87 -8.07 -1.90
C THR A 104 15.23 -7.64 -1.36
N VAL A 105 15.32 -7.15 -0.12
CA VAL A 105 16.61 -6.78 0.52
C VAL A 105 17.51 -8.00 0.68
N PHE A 106 16.95 -9.15 1.06
CA PHE A 106 17.70 -10.40 1.16
C PHE A 106 18.16 -10.90 -0.21
N LEU A 107 17.30 -10.84 -1.24
CA LEU A 107 17.64 -11.21 -2.62
C LEU A 107 18.71 -10.30 -3.23
N VAL A 108 18.62 -8.98 -3.05
CA VAL A 108 19.64 -8.03 -3.51
C VAL A 108 20.97 -8.30 -2.80
N LYS A 109 20.94 -8.56 -1.49
CA LYS A 109 22.15 -8.89 -0.71
C LYS A 109 22.75 -10.25 -1.09
N CYS A 110 21.94 -11.25 -1.44
CA CYS A 110 22.39 -12.55 -1.95
C CYS A 110 22.87 -12.52 -3.42
N LYS A 111 22.41 -11.57 -4.23
CA LYS A 111 22.88 -11.37 -5.61
C LYS A 111 24.21 -10.61 -5.66
N LEU A 112 24.45 -9.67 -4.75
CA LEU A 112 25.75 -8.97 -4.67
C LEU A 112 26.90 -9.90 -4.24
N THR A 113 26.66 -10.93 -3.42
CA THR A 113 27.70 -11.87 -2.98
C THR A 113 28.13 -12.90 -4.04
N LYS A 114 27.45 -12.98 -5.19
CA LYS A 114 27.82 -13.89 -6.30
C LYS A 114 28.62 -13.21 -7.43
N THR A 115 29.00 -11.95 -7.29
CA THR A 115 29.78 -11.22 -8.33
C THR A 115 31.22 -10.90 -7.87
N ILE A 116 31.65 -11.44 -6.73
CA ILE A 116 33.03 -11.40 -6.27
C ILE A 116 33.51 -12.86 -6.17
N GLN A 117 33.75 -13.49 -7.31
CA GLN A 117 34.64 -14.62 -7.41
C GLN A 117 35.35 -14.58 -8.75
#